data_AF-A0A7S4BZF9-F1
#
_entry.id   AF-A0A7S4BZF9-F1
#
_cell.length_a   1.000
_cell.length_b   1.000
_cell.length_c   1.000
_cell.angle_alpha   90.00
_cell.angle_beta   90.00
_cell.angle_gamma   90.00
#
_symmetry.space_group_name_H-M   'P 1'
#
loop_
_entity.id
_entity.type
_entity.pdbx_description
1 polymer ?
#
loop_
_entity_poly.entity_id
_entity_poly.type
_entity_poly.pdbx_seq_one_letter_code
_entity_poly.pdbx_strand_id
1 'polypeptide(L)'
;TESYLAPAAEDICLSNLLAPRWKKQLLPLLATVVTAALFLVWNVPVAFVQGLVSLDSLAALFLELGSETLAAAAESLGDTGRATIEGWVASLTLSSLQLLTLYSGLLAMLSRYGCHVSFTRIDVATLEKMWTFNFFLVLLASCIVGSLYETVELILRNGFCVLIEVLGRTVPSQSTLFFNYVLQDALLIMPLLDLLQILPLLSMVFQESVNWAARLCGCGPCITGLVRWMQIIVYPYKWARAMMVVHVGVLF
;
A
#
# COMPACT_ATOMS: atom_id res chain seq x y z
N THR A 1 25.74 8.07 15.56
CA THR A 1 26.96 8.29 14.74
C THR A 1 27.33 6.97 14.10
N GLU A 2 26.79 6.69 12.91
CA GLU A 2 27.13 5.47 12.16
C GLU A 2 28.47 5.68 11.44
N SER A 3 29.44 4.80 11.70
CA SER A 3 30.68 4.73 10.91
C SER A 3 30.34 4.23 9.51
N TYR A 4 30.40 5.09 8.51
CA TYR A 4 30.14 4.72 7.13
C TYR A 4 31.24 3.80 6.61
N LEU A 5 31.00 2.49 6.62
CA LEU A 5 31.74 1.55 5.79
C LEU A 5 31.47 1.93 4.33
N ALA A 6 32.54 2.04 3.53
CA ALA A 6 32.40 2.34 2.12
C ALA A 6 31.64 1.18 1.44
N PRO A 7 30.53 1.46 0.73
CA PRO A 7 29.79 0.42 0.01
C PRO A 7 30.60 -0.09 -1.18
N ALA A 8 30.19 -1.23 -1.74
CA ALA A 8 30.76 -1.76 -2.97
C ALA A 8 30.67 -0.74 -4.12
N ALA A 9 31.64 -0.74 -5.04
CA ALA A 9 31.73 0.27 -6.11
C ALA A 9 30.47 0.35 -6.99
N GLU A 10 29.79 -0.77 -7.20
CA GLU A 10 28.54 -0.88 -7.95
C GLU A 10 27.31 -0.32 -7.21
N ASP A 11 27.37 -0.24 -5.87
CA ASP A 11 26.28 0.22 -5.01
C ASP A 11 26.35 1.75 -4.76
N ILE A 12 27.38 2.43 -5.24
CA ILE A 12 27.56 3.87 -5.03
C ILE A 12 26.63 4.67 -5.95
N CYS A 13 25.80 5.51 -5.35
CA CYS A 13 24.98 6.47 -6.08
C CYS A 13 25.78 7.75 -6.34
N LEU A 14 26.52 7.78 -7.46
CA LEU A 14 27.41 8.90 -7.82
C LEU A 14 26.69 10.25 -7.90
N SER A 15 25.44 10.28 -8.36
CA SER A 15 24.63 11.49 -8.44
C SER A 15 24.36 12.13 -7.06
N ASN A 16 24.24 11.32 -6.02
CA ASN A 16 23.98 11.77 -4.64
C ASN A 16 25.26 12.01 -3.83
N LEU A 17 26.39 11.43 -4.26
CA LEU A 17 27.67 11.53 -3.55
C LEU A 17 28.14 13.00 -3.47
N LEU A 18 28.02 13.74 -4.56
CA LEU A 18 28.48 15.14 -4.69
C LEU A 18 27.52 16.17 -4.07
N ALA A 19 26.37 15.75 -3.54
CA ALA A 19 25.43 16.69 -2.96
C ALA A 19 25.98 17.35 -1.67
N PRO A 20 25.72 18.66 -1.48
CA PRO A 20 26.17 19.39 -0.29
C PRO A 20 25.53 18.84 0.99
N ARG A 21 26.23 18.97 2.13
CA ARG A 21 25.84 18.39 3.42
C ARG A 21 24.44 18.80 3.88
N TRP A 22 24.05 20.06 3.66
CA TRP A 22 22.72 20.56 4.04
C TRP A 22 21.59 19.84 3.28
N LYS A 23 21.78 19.52 1.99
CA LYS A 23 20.79 18.76 1.20
C LYS A 23 20.64 17.34 1.76
N LYS A 24 21.74 16.70 2.15
CA LYS A 24 21.73 15.35 2.72
C LYS A 24 21.00 15.26 4.07
N GLN A 25 20.81 16.38 4.77
CA GLN A 25 20.03 16.44 6.01
C GLN A 25 18.56 16.81 5.75
N LEU A 26 18.31 17.78 4.86
CA LEU A 26 16.96 18.29 4.60
C LEU A 26 16.11 17.38 3.70
N LEU A 27 16.69 16.74 2.68
CA LEU A 27 15.93 15.94 1.71
C LEU A 27 15.31 14.67 2.31
N PRO A 28 16.01 13.88 3.17
CA PRO A 28 15.37 12.78 3.89
C PRO A 28 14.23 13.24 4.81
N LEU A 29 14.40 14.38 5.49
CA LEU A 29 13.37 14.95 6.36
C LEU A 29 12.15 15.41 5.55
N LEU A 30 12.37 16.06 4.41
CA LEU A 30 11.28 16.42 3.50
C LEU A 30 10.58 15.16 2.95
N ALA A 31 11.33 14.12 2.58
CA ALA A 31 10.78 12.86 2.09
C ALA A 31 9.89 12.16 3.13
N THR A 32 10.27 12.17 4.41
CA THR A 32 9.43 11.63 5.49
C THR A 32 8.17 12.46 5.70
N VAL A 33 8.27 13.79 5.71
CA VAL A 33 7.10 14.70 5.80
C VAL A 33 6.14 14.50 4.64
N VAL A 34 6.64 14.40 3.41
CA VAL A 34 5.82 14.15 2.22
C VAL A 34 5.15 12.77 2.28
N THR A 35 5.84 11.75 2.81
CA THR A 35 5.24 10.41 3.01
C THR A 35 4.11 10.47 4.02
N ALA A 36 4.27 11.21 5.12
CA ALA A 36 3.22 11.41 6.11
C ALA A 36 2.02 12.18 5.52
N ALA A 37 2.27 13.23 4.74
CA ALA A 37 1.21 13.96 4.05
C ALA A 37 0.47 13.08 3.02
N LEU A 38 1.22 12.28 2.26
CA LEU A 38 0.65 11.30 1.31
C LEU A 38 -0.24 10.30 2.03
N PHE A 39 0.18 9.80 3.20
CA PHE A 39 -0.64 8.91 4.02
C PHE A 39 -1.98 9.56 4.40
N LEU A 40 -1.99 10.81 4.88
CA LEU A 40 -3.23 11.50 5.23
C LEU A 40 -4.16 11.68 4.03
N VAL A 41 -3.62 12.07 2.88
CA VAL A 41 -4.40 12.23 1.64
C VAL A 41 -4.94 10.89 1.15
N TRP A 42 -4.16 9.81 1.27
CA TRP A 42 -4.54 8.48 0.81
C TRP A 42 -5.63 7.83 1.66
N ASN A 43 -5.81 8.25 2.91
CA ASN A 43 -6.91 7.74 3.73
C ASN A 43 -8.29 8.22 3.24
N VAL A 44 -8.38 9.36 2.56
CA VAL A 44 -9.65 9.87 2.01
C VAL A 44 -10.27 8.90 0.99
N PRO A 45 -9.56 8.47 -0.08
CA PRO A 45 -10.13 7.50 -1.02
C PRO A 45 -10.33 6.12 -0.38
N VAL A 46 -9.48 5.70 0.56
CA VAL A 46 -9.67 4.42 1.28
C VAL A 46 -10.99 4.45 2.07
N ALA A 47 -11.23 5.50 2.85
CA ALA A 47 -12.46 5.66 3.61
C ALA A 47 -13.69 5.79 2.69
N PHE A 48 -13.56 6.49 1.56
CA PHE A 48 -14.63 6.58 0.56
C PHE A 48 -15.01 5.21 0.02
N VAL A 49 -14.01 4.41 -0.39
CA VAL A 49 -14.24 3.08 -0.93
C VAL A 49 -14.76 2.12 0.14
N GLN A 50 -14.26 2.20 1.37
CA GLN A 50 -14.80 1.41 2.50
C GLN A 50 -16.25 1.78 2.82
N GLY A 51 -16.61 3.06 2.72
CA GLY A 51 -17.99 3.52 2.84
C GLY A 51 -18.90 2.94 1.75
N LEU A 52 -18.42 2.87 0.50
CA LEU A 52 -19.15 2.29 -0.64
C LEU A 52 -19.31 0.76 -0.57
N VAL A 53 -18.41 0.08 0.15
CA VAL A 53 -18.46 -1.38 0.33
C VAL A 53 -19.46 -1.78 1.42
N SER A 54 -19.92 -0.83 2.25
CA SER A 54 -20.95 -1.12 3.24
C SER A 54 -22.21 -1.68 2.58
N LEU A 55 -22.70 -2.82 3.06
CA LEU A 55 -23.77 -3.56 2.39
C LEU A 55 -25.07 -2.75 2.25
N ASP A 56 -25.33 -1.79 3.14
CA ASP A 56 -26.47 -0.88 3.03
C ASP A 56 -26.38 0.03 1.79
N SER A 57 -25.17 0.53 1.50
CA SER A 57 -24.92 1.35 0.30
C SER A 57 -24.92 0.50 -0.97
N LEU A 58 -24.41 -0.72 -0.89
CA LEU A 58 -24.39 -1.67 -2.00
C LEU A 58 -25.80 -2.18 -2.33
N ALA A 59 -26.63 -2.44 -1.30
CA ALA A 59 -28.03 -2.84 -1.45
C ALA A 59 -28.86 -1.72 -2.07
N ALA A 60 -28.65 -0.47 -1.67
CA ALA A 60 -29.29 0.69 -2.30
C ALA A 60 -28.87 0.84 -3.78
N LEU A 61 -27.57 0.66 -4.08
CA LEU A 61 -27.04 0.77 -5.44
C LEU A 61 -27.51 -0.38 -6.35
N PHE A 62 -27.62 -1.61 -5.84
CA PHE A 62 -28.17 -2.75 -6.58
C PHE A 62 -29.69 -2.64 -6.78
N LEU A 63 -30.42 -2.00 -5.86
CA LEU A 63 -31.83 -1.63 -6.04
C LEU A 63 -32.00 -0.61 -7.18
N GLU A 64 -31.11 0.38 -7.28
CA GLU A 64 -31.12 1.36 -8.37
C GLU A 64 -30.69 0.80 -9.73
N LEU A 65 -29.81 -0.21 -9.75
CA LEU A 65 -29.32 -0.87 -10.98
C LEU A 65 -30.25 -1.96 -11.54
N GLY A 66 -31.40 -2.23 -10.91
CA GLY A 66 -32.47 -3.04 -11.48
C GLY A 66 -32.23 -4.56 -11.49
N SER A 67 -31.28 -5.08 -10.71
CA SER A 67 -31.05 -6.52 -10.56
C SER A 67 -31.80 -7.09 -9.35
N GLU A 68 -33.13 -7.20 -9.44
CA GLU A 68 -33.97 -7.82 -8.39
C GLU A 68 -33.49 -9.23 -7.96
N THR A 69 -32.77 -9.94 -8.83
CA THR A 69 -32.23 -11.28 -8.56
C THR A 69 -31.05 -11.30 -7.58
N LEU A 70 -30.26 -10.23 -7.49
CA LEU A 70 -29.15 -10.13 -6.53
C LEU A 70 -29.60 -9.59 -5.17
N ALA A 71 -30.61 -8.72 -5.14
CA ALA A 71 -31.23 -8.25 -3.90
C ALA A 71 -31.91 -9.41 -3.15
N ALA A 72 -32.64 -10.28 -3.88
CA ALA A 72 -33.23 -11.49 -3.31
C ALA A 72 -32.17 -12.52 -2.85
N ALA A 73 -31.03 -12.63 -3.57
CA ALA A 73 -29.92 -13.46 -3.14
C ALA A 73 -29.27 -12.93 -1.85
N ALA A 74 -29.12 -11.60 -1.72
CA ALA A 74 -28.62 -10.98 -0.51
C ALA A 74 -29.57 -11.18 0.69
N GLU A 75 -30.89 -11.10 0.52
CA GLU A 75 -31.90 -11.47 1.55
C GLU A 75 -31.90 -12.96 1.91
N SER A 76 -31.57 -13.84 0.98
CA SER A 76 -31.46 -15.28 1.26
C SER A 76 -30.18 -15.65 2.04
N LEU A 77 -29.16 -14.80 2.02
CA LEU A 77 -28.01 -14.91 2.90
C LEU A 77 -28.40 -14.35 4.27
N GLY A 78 -28.56 -15.21 5.27
CA GLY A 78 -28.79 -14.77 6.65
C GLY A 78 -27.73 -13.79 7.15
N ASP A 79 -28.01 -13.08 8.25
CA ASP A 79 -27.17 -12.01 8.81
C ASP A 79 -25.69 -12.36 8.92
N THR A 80 -25.39 -13.62 9.25
CA THR A 80 -24.01 -14.14 9.34
C THR A 80 -23.30 -14.18 7.98
N GLY A 81 -24.01 -14.58 6.91
CA GLY A 81 -23.45 -14.65 5.56
C GLY A 81 -23.16 -13.27 4.98
N ARG A 82 -24.03 -12.31 5.26
CA ARG A 82 -23.86 -10.90 4.88
C ARG A 82 -22.60 -10.29 5.50
N ALA A 83 -22.47 -10.38 6.82
CA ALA A 83 -21.30 -9.84 7.53
C ALA A 83 -19.97 -10.48 7.08
N THR A 84 -20.00 -11.77 6.71
CA THR A 84 -18.80 -12.47 6.24
C THR A 84 -18.36 -11.98 4.87
N ILE A 85 -19.30 -11.80 3.93
CA ILE A 85 -18.99 -11.29 2.59
C ILE A 85 -18.54 -9.83 2.66
N GLU A 86 -19.21 -9.00 3.47
CA GLU A 86 -18.83 -7.61 3.67
C GLU A 86 -17.39 -7.49 4.19
N GLY A 87 -17.04 -8.28 5.21
CA GLY A 87 -15.67 -8.32 5.73
C GLY A 87 -14.65 -8.80 4.68
N TRP A 88 -15.04 -9.72 3.80
CA TRP A 88 -14.19 -10.23 2.72
C TRP A 88 -13.99 -9.19 1.62
N VAL A 89 -15.06 -8.50 1.19
CA VAL A 89 -14.99 -7.44 0.18
C VAL A 89 -14.23 -6.23 0.72
N ALA A 90 -14.43 -5.85 1.98
CA ALA A 90 -13.70 -4.76 2.61
C ALA A 90 -12.19 -5.07 2.69
N SER A 91 -11.83 -6.31 3.08
CA SER A 91 -10.44 -6.79 3.07
C SER A 91 -9.84 -6.78 1.65
N LEU A 92 -10.58 -7.28 0.66
CA LEU A 92 -10.16 -7.29 -0.74
C LEU A 92 -9.88 -5.88 -1.25
N THR A 93 -10.77 -4.96 -0.92
CA THR A 93 -10.69 -3.60 -1.43
C THR A 93 -9.55 -2.82 -0.79
N LEU A 94 -9.31 -3.02 0.51
CA LEU A 94 -8.14 -2.46 1.17
C LEU A 94 -6.84 -2.99 0.56
N SER A 95 -6.77 -4.32 0.37
CA SER A 95 -5.58 -4.96 -0.16
C SER A 95 -5.30 -4.54 -1.61
N SER A 96 -6.33 -4.33 -2.44
CA SER A 96 -6.17 -3.85 -3.81
C SER A 96 -5.71 -2.39 -3.86
N LEU A 97 -6.25 -1.52 -3.01
CA LEU A 97 -5.81 -0.13 -2.88
C LEU A 97 -4.36 -0.07 -2.40
N GLN A 98 -4.00 -0.86 -1.40
CA GLN A 98 -2.63 -1.02 -0.92
C GLN A 98 -1.69 -1.46 -2.05
N LEU A 99 -2.11 -2.46 -2.85
CA LEU A 99 -1.34 -2.93 -4.00
C LEU A 99 -1.05 -1.77 -4.97
N LEU A 100 -2.07 -0.98 -5.30
CA LEU A 100 -1.96 0.15 -6.21
C LEU A 100 -0.98 1.20 -5.67
N THR A 101 -1.07 1.56 -4.39
CA THR A 101 -0.21 2.59 -3.80
C THR A 101 1.24 2.13 -3.72
N LEU A 102 1.49 0.93 -3.19
CA LEU A 102 2.85 0.43 -3.04
C LEU A 102 3.50 0.14 -4.40
N TYR A 103 2.72 -0.34 -5.36
CA TYR A 103 3.23 -0.65 -6.70
C TYR A 103 3.41 0.59 -7.59
N SER A 104 2.77 1.72 -7.26
CA SER A 104 2.96 2.99 -7.98
C SER A 104 4.44 3.46 -8.03
N GLY A 105 5.28 2.94 -7.13
CA GLY A 105 6.69 3.31 -7.02
C GLY A 105 6.90 4.74 -6.50
N LEU A 106 5.85 5.42 -6.04
CA LEU A 106 5.92 6.80 -5.57
C LEU A 106 6.78 6.93 -4.31
N LEU A 107 6.69 5.97 -3.38
CA LEU A 107 7.56 5.88 -2.20
C LEU A 107 9.01 5.56 -2.55
N ALA A 108 9.24 4.76 -3.60
CA ALA A 108 10.58 4.46 -4.10
C ALA A 108 11.21 5.70 -4.75
N MET A 109 10.44 6.46 -5.53
CA MET A 109 10.88 7.75 -6.07
C MET A 109 11.24 8.72 -4.96
N LEU A 110 10.39 8.86 -3.96
CA LEU A 110 10.61 9.75 -2.83
C LEU A 110 11.87 9.38 -2.03
N SER A 111 12.15 8.09 -1.89
CA SER A 111 13.37 7.59 -1.24
C SER A 111 14.64 7.84 -2.06
N ARG A 112 14.54 7.81 -3.40
CA ARG A 112 15.64 8.23 -4.30
C ARG A 112 15.91 9.72 -4.19
N TYR A 113 14.87 10.55 -4.07
CA TYR A 113 15.00 11.99 -3.83
C TYR A 113 15.63 12.31 -2.46
N GLY A 114 15.60 11.40 -1.49
CA GLY A 114 16.23 11.56 -0.17
C GLY A 114 17.77 11.71 -0.19
N CYS A 115 18.44 11.63 -1.35
CA CYS A 115 19.88 11.85 -1.50
C CYS A 115 20.77 10.92 -0.65
N HIS A 116 20.44 9.63 -0.64
CA HIS A 116 21.25 8.59 0.00
C HIS A 116 22.48 8.25 -0.85
N VAL A 117 23.59 7.89 -0.20
CA VAL A 117 24.89 7.67 -0.84
C VAL A 117 25.00 6.32 -1.56
N SER A 118 24.24 5.31 -1.15
CA SER A 118 24.23 3.98 -1.76
C SER A 118 22.83 3.52 -2.16
N PHE A 119 22.72 2.66 -3.18
CA PHE A 119 21.43 2.11 -3.61
C PHE A 119 20.83 1.20 -2.54
N THR A 120 21.64 0.40 -1.84
CA THR A 120 21.18 -0.39 -0.70
C THR A 120 20.49 0.47 0.36
N ARG A 121 21.02 1.67 0.66
CA ARG A 121 20.38 2.59 1.63
C ARG A 121 19.09 3.20 1.09
N ILE A 122 19.00 3.44 -0.22
CA ILE A 122 17.74 3.86 -0.86
C ILE A 122 16.70 2.76 -0.71
N ASP A 123 17.07 1.51 -0.92
CA ASP A 123 16.16 0.36 -0.83
C ASP A 123 15.69 0.13 0.60
N VAL A 124 16.59 0.21 1.60
CA VAL A 124 16.22 0.16 3.03
C VAL A 124 15.28 1.31 3.39
N ALA A 125 15.58 2.54 2.98
CA ALA A 125 14.73 3.69 3.24
C ALA A 125 13.38 3.62 2.50
N THR A 126 13.32 2.91 1.37
CA THR A 126 12.08 2.63 0.64
C THR A 126 11.24 1.60 1.39
N LEU A 127 11.89 0.52 1.84
CA LEU A 127 11.28 -0.55 2.63
C LEU A 127 10.69 0.01 3.92
N GLU A 128 11.42 0.85 4.65
CA GLU A 128 10.94 1.49 5.88
C GLU A 128 9.67 2.33 5.63
N LYS A 129 9.67 3.15 4.57
CA LYS A 129 8.49 3.97 4.21
C LYS A 129 7.31 3.10 3.77
N MET A 130 7.55 2.09 2.95
CA MET A 130 6.52 1.15 2.48
C MET A 130 5.90 0.37 3.64
N TRP A 131 6.74 -0.15 4.54
CA TRP A 131 6.28 -0.86 5.73
C TRP A 131 5.51 0.07 6.66
N THR A 132 6.03 1.25 6.96
CA THR A 132 5.35 2.23 7.84
C THR A 132 4.00 2.64 7.27
N PHE A 133 3.96 2.95 5.97
CA PHE A 133 2.71 3.29 5.28
C PHE A 133 1.69 2.15 5.35
N ASN A 134 2.14 0.92 5.07
CA ASN A 134 1.27 -0.26 5.10
C ASN A 134 0.77 -0.57 6.52
N PHE A 135 1.65 -0.52 7.50
CA PHE A 135 1.33 -0.75 8.90
C PHE A 135 0.25 0.21 9.38
N PHE A 136 0.44 1.52 9.16
CA PHE A 136 -0.57 2.51 9.54
C PHE A 136 -1.85 2.38 8.72
N LEU A 137 -1.77 2.06 7.43
CA LEU A 137 -2.97 1.95 6.59
C LEU A 137 -3.87 0.80 7.04
N VAL A 138 -3.29 -0.37 7.31
CA VAL A 138 -4.07 -1.54 7.75
C VAL A 138 -4.54 -1.35 9.18
N LEU A 139 -3.67 -0.85 10.08
CA LEU A 139 -4.03 -0.63 11.48
C LEU A 139 -5.10 0.47 11.63
N LEU A 140 -5.03 1.56 10.87
CA LEU A 140 -6.10 2.56 10.88
C LEU A 140 -7.38 2.01 10.25
N ALA A 141 -7.28 1.30 9.13
CA ALA A 141 -8.46 0.71 8.52
C ALA A 141 -9.18 -0.28 9.43
N SER A 142 -8.46 -1.01 10.28
CA SER A 142 -9.09 -1.85 11.29
C SER A 142 -9.69 -1.03 12.43
N CYS A 143 -9.03 0.05 12.87
CA CYS A 143 -9.50 0.80 14.03
C CYS A 143 -10.65 1.76 13.70
N ILE A 144 -10.83 2.12 12.44
CA ILE A 144 -11.73 3.17 12.01
C ILE A 144 -12.84 2.58 11.14
N VAL A 145 -13.93 2.18 11.78
CA VAL A 145 -15.26 2.17 11.15
C VAL A 145 -15.79 3.61 11.29
N GLY A 146 -15.36 4.53 10.42
CA GLY A 146 -15.66 5.96 10.56
C GLY A 146 -14.63 6.91 9.91
N SER A 147 -14.69 8.21 10.23
CA SER A 147 -13.78 9.21 9.66
C SER A 147 -12.51 9.37 10.51
N LEU A 148 -11.33 9.23 9.89
CA LEU A 148 -10.01 9.49 10.48
C LEU A 148 -9.91 10.90 11.10
N TYR A 149 -10.66 11.85 10.55
CA TYR A 149 -10.75 13.21 11.06
C TYR A 149 -11.32 13.25 12.49
N GLU A 150 -12.35 12.45 12.77
CA GLU A 150 -12.94 12.36 14.11
C GLU A 150 -11.95 11.77 15.11
N THR A 151 -11.17 10.76 14.69
CA THR A 151 -10.13 10.18 15.55
C THR A 151 -9.01 11.19 15.85
N VAL A 152 -8.56 11.95 14.85
CA VAL A 152 -7.55 13.02 15.04
C VAL A 152 -8.08 14.14 15.92
N GLU A 153 -9.32 14.57 15.71
CA GLU A 153 -9.97 15.59 16.55
C GLU A 153 -10.10 15.10 18.00
N LEU A 154 -10.45 13.84 18.21
CA LEU A 154 -10.56 13.21 19.52
C LEU A 154 -9.19 13.13 20.23
N ILE A 155 -8.12 12.82 19.49
CA ILE A 155 -6.73 12.84 20.02
C ILE A 155 -6.32 14.26 20.41
N LEU A 156 -6.61 15.25 19.57
CA LEU A 156 -6.26 16.65 19.83
C LEU A 156 -7.01 17.21 21.05
N ARG A 157 -8.25 16.77 21.29
CA ARG A 157 -9.08 17.23 22.41
C ARG A 157 -8.83 16.47 23.71
N ASN A 158 -8.72 15.15 23.65
CA ASN A 158 -8.71 14.29 24.84
C ASN A 158 -7.34 13.64 25.13
N GLY A 159 -6.34 13.86 24.27
CA GLY A 159 -4.98 13.36 24.44
C GLY A 159 -4.78 11.90 24.02
N PHE A 160 -3.52 11.44 24.06
CA PHE A 160 -3.10 10.12 23.56
C PHE A 160 -3.62 8.93 24.38
N CYS A 161 -4.04 9.12 25.63
CA CYS A 161 -4.53 8.02 26.48
C CYS A 161 -5.83 7.41 25.96
N VAL A 162 -6.74 8.23 25.43
CA VAL A 162 -8.02 7.76 24.88
C VAL A 162 -7.82 6.96 23.60
N LEU A 163 -6.83 7.33 22.78
CA LEU A 163 -6.47 6.57 21.59
C LEU A 163 -6.08 5.13 21.95
N ILE A 164 -5.22 4.95 22.95
CA ILE A 164 -4.76 3.62 23.38
C ILE A 164 -5.94 2.78 23.88
N GLU A 165 -6.88 3.38 24.61
CA GLU A 165 -8.08 2.67 25.09
C GLU A 165 -8.99 2.24 23.95
N VAL A 166 -9.24 3.12 22.98
CA VAL A 166 -10.05 2.80 21.79
C VAL A 166 -9.37 1.70 20.98
N LEU A 167 -8.07 1.85 20.69
CA LEU A 167 -7.29 0.83 19.96
C LEU A 167 -7.35 -0.53 20.66
N GLY A 168 -7.20 -0.55 21.99
CA GLY A 168 -7.24 -1.77 22.78
C GLY A 168 -8.56 -2.53 22.70
N ARG A 169 -9.68 -1.83 22.41
CA ARG A 169 -11.00 -2.45 22.21
C ARG A 169 -11.28 -2.79 20.75
N THR A 170 -10.89 -1.92 19.82
CA THR A 170 -11.21 -2.08 18.39
C THR A 170 -10.33 -3.13 17.72
N VAL A 171 -9.04 -3.19 18.04
CA VAL A 171 -8.10 -4.17 17.45
C VAL A 171 -8.59 -5.61 17.62
N PRO A 172 -8.91 -6.12 18.83
CA PRO A 172 -9.39 -7.49 18.98
C PRO A 172 -10.75 -7.72 18.31
N SER A 173 -11.64 -6.72 18.27
CA SER A 173 -12.93 -6.84 17.58
C SER A 173 -12.80 -7.05 16.06
N GLN A 174 -11.66 -6.69 15.48
CA GLN A 174 -11.40 -6.73 14.03
C GLN A 174 -10.52 -7.90 13.60
N SER A 175 -10.32 -8.88 14.49
CA SER A 175 -9.53 -10.08 14.22
C SER A 175 -9.97 -10.83 12.95
N THR A 176 -11.27 -10.84 12.65
CA THR A 176 -11.84 -11.47 11.45
C THR A 176 -11.41 -10.77 10.16
N LEU A 177 -11.31 -9.43 10.16
CA LEU A 177 -10.79 -8.65 9.03
C LEU A 177 -9.33 -9.00 8.78
N PHE A 178 -8.51 -9.05 9.83
CA PHE A 178 -7.09 -9.42 9.71
C PHE A 178 -6.88 -10.87 9.27
N PHE A 179 -7.70 -11.80 9.77
CA PHE A 179 -7.67 -13.20 9.32
C PHE A 179 -7.99 -13.31 7.83
N ASN A 180 -9.04 -12.62 7.37
CA ASN A 180 -9.40 -12.56 5.96
C ASN A 180 -8.29 -11.93 5.11
N TYR A 181 -7.65 -10.87 5.60
CA TYR A 181 -6.53 -10.24 4.93
C TYR A 181 -5.36 -11.22 4.75
N VAL A 182 -4.94 -11.93 5.80
CA VAL A 182 -3.84 -12.91 5.71
C VAL A 182 -4.20 -14.07 4.81
N LEU A 183 -5.43 -14.58 4.90
CA LEU A 183 -5.94 -15.64 4.04
C LEU A 183 -5.90 -15.24 2.57
N GLN A 184 -6.31 -14.01 2.27
CA GLN A 184 -6.33 -13.46 0.92
C GLN A 184 -4.92 -13.18 0.40
N ASP A 185 -4.01 -12.69 1.25
CA ASP A 185 -2.61 -12.50 0.86
C ASP A 185 -1.95 -13.83 0.50
N ALA A 186 -2.20 -14.87 1.31
CA ALA A 186 -1.65 -16.21 1.09
C ALA A 186 -2.26 -16.92 -0.13
N LEU A 187 -3.60 -16.85 -0.31
CA LEU A 187 -4.30 -17.63 -1.34
C LEU A 187 -4.39 -16.93 -2.69
N LEU A 188 -4.43 -15.59 -2.73
CA LEU A 188 -4.59 -14.85 -3.99
C LEU A 188 -3.32 -14.09 -4.34
N ILE A 189 -2.83 -13.24 -3.44
CA ILE A 189 -1.82 -12.23 -3.78
C ILE A 189 -0.44 -12.86 -3.96
N MET A 190 0.01 -13.71 -3.04
CA MET A 190 1.28 -14.45 -3.19
C MET A 190 1.33 -15.26 -4.49
N PRO A 191 0.38 -16.16 -4.80
CA PRO A 191 0.45 -16.94 -6.02
C PRO A 191 0.30 -16.10 -7.29
N LEU A 192 -0.56 -15.07 -7.33
CA LEU A 192 -0.69 -14.22 -8.52
C LEU A 192 0.56 -13.35 -8.74
N LEU A 193 1.02 -12.63 -7.71
CA LEU A 193 2.09 -11.65 -7.88
C LEU A 193 3.48 -12.29 -7.88
N ASP A 194 3.74 -13.26 -7.00
CA ASP A 194 5.10 -13.73 -6.77
C ASP A 194 5.42 -15.00 -7.55
N LEU A 195 4.45 -15.91 -7.65
CA LEU A 195 4.62 -17.17 -8.40
C LEU A 195 4.41 -16.94 -9.89
N LEU A 196 3.27 -16.36 -10.28
CA LEU A 196 2.96 -16.11 -11.69
C LEU A 196 3.68 -14.86 -12.23
N GLN A 197 4.22 -14.01 -11.36
CA GLN A 197 4.96 -12.80 -11.75
C GLN A 197 4.20 -11.95 -12.78
N ILE A 198 2.90 -11.77 -12.55
CA ILE A 198 2.01 -11.04 -13.49
C ILE A 198 2.54 -9.64 -13.79
N LEU A 199 3.07 -8.97 -12.76
CA LEU A 199 3.54 -7.59 -12.83
C LEU A 199 4.71 -7.38 -13.83
N PRO A 200 5.85 -8.06 -13.71
CA PRO A 200 6.91 -7.95 -14.71
C PRO A 200 6.45 -8.46 -16.08
N LEU A 201 5.58 -9.47 -16.15
CA LEU A 201 5.08 -10.02 -17.41
C LEU A 201 4.23 -9.00 -18.17
N LEU A 202 3.27 -8.37 -17.51
CA LEU A 202 2.47 -7.28 -18.09
C LEU A 202 3.35 -6.10 -18.51
N SER A 203 4.38 -5.79 -17.74
CA SER A 203 5.30 -4.69 -18.07
C SER A 203 6.15 -4.98 -19.31
N MET A 204 6.53 -6.24 -19.52
CA MET A 204 7.23 -6.67 -20.73
C MET A 204 6.31 -6.55 -21.93
N VAL A 205 5.09 -7.11 -21.84
CA VAL A 205 4.09 -7.01 -22.91
C VAL A 205 3.78 -5.55 -23.24
N PHE A 206 3.62 -4.70 -22.22
CA PHE A 206 3.39 -3.28 -22.40
C PHE A 206 4.58 -2.58 -23.07
N GLN A 207 5.80 -2.82 -22.59
CA GLN A 207 7.02 -2.23 -23.15
C GLN A 207 7.23 -2.68 -24.61
N GLU A 208 6.97 -3.94 -24.93
CA GLU A 208 7.03 -4.46 -26.29
C GLU A 208 5.95 -3.85 -27.19
N SER A 209 4.72 -3.73 -26.70
CA SER A 209 3.62 -3.11 -27.44
C SER A 209 3.93 -1.65 -27.79
N VAL A 210 4.45 -0.87 -26.83
CA VAL A 210 4.82 0.53 -27.04
C VAL A 210 6.04 0.64 -27.97
N ASN A 211 7.06 -0.19 -27.78
CA ASN A 211 8.24 -0.15 -28.63
C ASN A 211 7.95 -0.65 -30.06
N TRP A 212 7.00 -1.57 -30.24
CA TRP A 212 6.51 -1.97 -31.56
C TRP A 212 5.79 -0.80 -32.26
N ALA A 213 4.93 -0.07 -31.55
CA ALA A 213 4.29 1.14 -32.07
C ALA A 213 5.31 2.24 -32.42
N ALA A 214 6.33 2.44 -31.60
CA ALA A 214 7.40 3.40 -31.88
C ALA A 214 8.22 3.04 -33.13
N ARG A 215 8.49 1.74 -33.35
CA ARG A 215 9.16 1.24 -34.56
C ARG A 215 8.33 1.47 -35.82
N LEU A 216 7.00 1.38 -35.74
CA LEU A 216 6.11 1.71 -36.86
C LEU A 216 6.18 3.19 -37.27
N CYS A 217 6.40 4.09 -36.31
CA CYS A 217 6.60 5.52 -36.55
C CYS A 217 8.04 5.90 -36.94
N GLY A 218 8.96 4.92 -37.11
CA GLY A 218 10.36 5.18 -37.44
C GLY A 218 11.18 5.83 -36.31
N CYS A 219 10.64 5.89 -35.09
CA CYS A 219 11.35 6.38 -33.91
C CYS A 219 12.11 5.25 -33.21
N GLY A 220 13.22 5.58 -32.56
CA GLY A 220 13.94 4.66 -31.67
C GLY A 220 13.06 4.18 -30.49
N PRO A 221 13.53 3.21 -29.69
CA PRO A 221 12.76 2.72 -28.55
C PRO A 221 12.45 3.85 -27.56
N CYS A 222 11.16 4.20 -27.42
CA CYS A 222 10.70 5.26 -26.52
C CYS A 222 10.82 4.87 -25.04
N ILE A 223 10.64 3.58 -24.71
CA ILE A 223 10.69 3.09 -23.33
C ILE A 223 11.79 2.04 -23.20
N THR A 224 12.85 2.42 -22.48
CA THR A 224 13.93 1.52 -22.07
C THR A 224 14.04 1.53 -20.55
N GLY A 225 14.06 0.35 -19.93
CA GLY A 225 14.28 0.20 -18.48
C GLY A 225 13.04 0.10 -17.59
N LEU A 226 11.82 0.01 -18.14
CA LEU A 226 10.59 -0.19 -17.35
C LEU A 226 10.65 -1.49 -16.52
N VAL A 227 11.07 -2.59 -17.16
CA VAL A 227 11.26 -3.89 -16.50
C VAL A 227 12.26 -3.80 -15.34
N ARG A 228 13.40 -3.11 -15.56
CA ARG A 228 14.42 -2.91 -14.52
C ARG A 228 13.87 -2.08 -13.36
N TRP A 229 13.06 -1.06 -13.66
CA TRP A 229 12.44 -0.22 -12.63
C TRP A 229 11.44 -1.01 -11.78
N MET A 230 10.63 -1.86 -12.41
CA MET A 230 9.72 -2.74 -11.68
C MET A 230 10.46 -3.75 -10.80
N GLN A 231 11.54 -4.36 -11.28
CA GLN A 231 12.33 -5.29 -10.46
C GLN A 231 12.86 -4.64 -9.17
N ILE A 232 13.25 -3.35 -9.24
CA ILE A 232 13.73 -2.60 -8.07
C ILE A 232 12.61 -2.36 -7.05
N ILE A 233 11.35 -2.25 -7.48
CA ILE A 233 10.20 -2.02 -6.60
C ILE A 233 9.66 -3.32 -6.01
N VAL A 234 9.75 -4.42 -6.75
CA VAL A 234 9.21 -5.73 -6.32
C VAL A 234 9.93 -6.23 -5.06
N TYR A 235 11.23 -6.00 -4.92
CA TYR A 235 11.99 -6.43 -3.74
C TYR A 235 11.48 -5.77 -2.43
N PRO A 236 11.52 -4.43 -2.25
CA PRO A 236 11.06 -3.79 -1.02
C PRO A 236 9.58 -4.04 -0.75
N TYR A 237 8.76 -4.19 -1.80
CA TYR A 237 7.35 -4.54 -1.68
C TYR A 237 7.14 -5.91 -1.02
N LYS A 238 7.81 -6.96 -1.53
CA LYS A 238 7.71 -8.33 -0.99
C LYS A 238 8.06 -8.38 0.50
N TRP A 239 9.13 -7.67 0.89
CA TRP A 239 9.55 -7.61 2.29
C TRP A 239 8.59 -6.81 3.18
N ALA A 240 8.11 -5.65 2.70
CA ALA A 240 7.13 -4.85 3.44
C ALA A 240 5.84 -5.64 3.71
N ARG A 241 5.39 -6.44 2.72
CA ARG A 241 4.20 -7.30 2.84
C ARG A 241 4.44 -8.46 3.81
N ALA A 242 5.55 -9.19 3.66
CA ALA A 242 5.90 -10.29 4.54
C ALA A 242 6.05 -9.83 6.00
N MET A 243 6.71 -8.70 6.23
CA MET A 243 6.83 -8.10 7.57
C MET A 243 5.47 -7.75 8.16
N MET A 244 4.53 -7.26 7.34
CA MET A 244 3.20 -6.92 7.81
C MET A 244 2.38 -8.17 8.21
N VAL A 245 2.45 -9.26 7.44
CA VAL A 245 1.84 -10.55 7.83
C VAL A 245 2.43 -11.06 9.15
N VAL A 246 3.74 -10.97 9.34
CA VAL A 246 4.41 -11.33 10.60
C VAL A 246 3.93 -10.45 11.75
N HIS A 247 3.82 -9.12 11.55
CA HIS A 247 3.34 -8.21 12.59
C HIS A 247 1.89 -8.49 12.99
N VAL A 248 1.01 -8.73 12.01
CA VAL A 248 -0.37 -9.12 12.27
C VAL A 248 -0.42 -10.42 13.07
N GLY A 249 0.37 -11.44 12.68
CA GLY A 249 0.43 -12.72 13.40
C GLY A 249 1.09 -12.67 14.78
N VAL A 250 1.80 -11.59 15.14
CA VAL A 250 2.36 -11.37 16.49
C VAL A 250 1.40 -10.56 17.36
N LEU A 251 0.59 -9.68 16.75
CA LEU A 251 -0.38 -8.84 17.46
C LEU A 251 -1.65 -9.60 17.90
N PHE A 252 -2.00 -10.67 17.20
CA PHE A 252 -3.16 -11.54 17.45
C PHE A 252 -2.70 -12.93 17.92
#